data_AF-T1CBK1-F1
#
_entry.id   AF-T1CBK1-F1
#
_cell.length_a   1.000
_cell.length_b   1.000
_cell.length_c   1.000
_cell.angle_alpha   90.00
_cell.angle_beta   90.00
_cell.angle_gamma   90.00
#
_symmetry.space_group_name_H-M   'P 1'
#
loop_
_entity.id
_entity.type
_entity.pdbx_description
1 polymer ?
#
loop_
_entity_poly.entity_id
_entity_poly.type
_entity_poly.pdbx_seq_one_letter_code
_entity_poly.pdbx_strand_id
1 'polypeptide(L)'
;EIVGPTDLDRREMVFSFAFRGAHPHDVASLLDADAIAVRAGHHCAQPLMERLGVPALTRASPYLYNTEEEIDRLVSALEKVRHLFATPTGAAPRTGTEAPVGPGRL
;
A
#
# COMPACT_ATOMS: atom_id res chain seq x y z
N GLU A 1 2.19 5.01 2.21
CA GLU A 1 1.84 5.66 0.94
C GLU A 1 0.82 4.81 0.20
N ILE A 2 -0.16 5.43 -0.43
CA ILE A 2 -1.20 4.77 -1.22
C ILE A 2 -0.83 4.89 -2.70
N VAL A 3 -0.88 3.78 -3.45
CA VAL A 3 -0.60 3.76 -4.89
C VAL A 3 -1.92 3.63 -5.64
N GLY A 4 -2.25 4.62 -6.46
CA GLY A 4 -3.49 4.72 -7.23
C GLY A 4 -4.15 6.10 -7.13
N PRO A 5 -5.35 6.30 -7.72
CA PRO A 5 -6.07 7.57 -7.68
C PRO A 5 -6.33 8.03 -6.24
N THR A 6 -6.03 9.27 -5.90
CA THR A 6 -6.35 9.87 -4.57
C THR A 6 -7.78 10.38 -4.51
N ASP A 7 -8.39 10.61 -5.67
CA ASP A 7 -9.79 10.95 -5.85
C ASP A 7 -10.67 9.72 -5.57
N LEU A 8 -11.58 9.84 -4.60
CA LEU A 8 -12.47 8.76 -4.18
C LEU A 8 -13.50 8.43 -5.25
N ASP A 9 -13.92 9.39 -6.08
CA ASP A 9 -14.89 9.18 -7.16
C ASP A 9 -14.32 8.30 -8.29
N ARG A 10 -12.99 8.13 -8.30
CA ARG A 10 -12.26 7.36 -9.30
C ARG A 10 -11.60 6.11 -8.71
N ARG A 11 -11.95 5.76 -7.47
CA ARG A 11 -11.35 4.66 -6.73
C ARG A 11 -12.42 3.62 -6.40
N GLU A 12 -12.11 2.37 -6.74
CA GLU A 12 -12.90 1.21 -6.36
C GLU A 12 -12.57 0.78 -4.91
N MET A 13 -13.32 -0.20 -4.37
CA MET A 13 -13.11 -0.79 -3.04
C MET A 13 -11.85 -1.69 -2.96
N VAL A 14 -10.74 -1.24 -3.56
CA VAL A 14 -9.45 -1.91 -3.58
C VAL A 14 -8.37 -0.86 -3.42
N PHE A 15 -7.48 -1.06 -2.46
CA PHE A 15 -6.38 -0.13 -2.22
C PHE A 15 -5.07 -0.87 -2.01
N SER A 16 -4.09 -0.49 -2.83
CA SER A 16 -2.71 -0.92 -2.71
C SER A 16 -1.88 0.15 -2.02
N PHE A 17 -1.02 -0.25 -1.10
CA PHE A 17 -0.22 0.65 -0.27
C PHE A 17 1.14 0.03 0.08
N ALA A 18 2.05 0.91 0.48
CA ALA A 18 3.37 0.56 0.99
C ALA A 18 3.65 1.36 2.28
N PHE A 19 4.36 0.75 3.22
CA PHE A 19 4.93 1.44 4.37
C PHE A 19 6.42 1.68 4.13
N ARG A 20 6.89 2.89 4.43
CA ARG A 20 8.31 3.22 4.31
C ARG A 20 9.09 2.36 5.29
N GLY A 21 10.09 1.64 4.80
CA GLY A 21 10.94 0.77 5.63
C GLY A 21 10.33 -0.58 6.00
N ALA A 22 9.14 -0.92 5.48
CA ALA A 22 8.53 -2.23 5.69
C ALA A 22 8.40 -2.98 4.36
N HIS A 23 8.81 -4.25 4.31
CA HIS A 23 8.55 -5.07 3.14
C HIS A 23 7.05 -5.45 3.10
N PRO A 24 6.38 -5.46 1.94
CA PRO A 24 4.95 -5.79 1.85
C PRO A 24 4.57 -7.14 2.47
N HIS A 25 5.45 -8.14 2.38
CA HIS A 25 5.25 -9.44 3.02
C HIS A 25 5.28 -9.37 4.56
N ASP A 26 6.16 -8.54 5.15
CA ASP A 26 6.21 -8.34 6.60
C ASP A 26 4.92 -7.68 7.11
N VAL A 27 4.43 -6.68 6.36
CA VAL A 27 3.15 -6.02 6.64
C VAL A 27 2.01 -7.03 6.59
N ALA A 28 1.98 -7.90 5.58
CA ALA A 28 0.95 -8.94 5.47
C ALA A 28 1.02 -9.94 6.64
N SER A 29 2.22 -10.37 7.05
CA SER A 29 2.39 -11.26 8.19
C SER A 29 1.97 -10.63 9.53
N LEU A 30 2.21 -9.33 9.72
CA LEU A 30 1.75 -8.62 10.92
C LEU A 30 0.23 -8.47 10.96
N LEU A 31 -0.40 -8.18 9.82
CA LEU A 31 -1.85 -8.10 9.73
C LEU A 31 -2.52 -9.47 9.92
N ASP A 32 -1.90 -10.54 9.42
CA ASP A 32 -2.34 -11.93 9.64
C ASP A 32 -2.37 -12.29 11.14
N ALA A 33 -1.40 -11.81 11.93
CA ALA A 33 -1.38 -11.99 13.38
C ALA A 33 -2.57 -11.34 14.11
N ASP A 34 -3.15 -10.28 13.54
CA ASP A 34 -4.39 -9.64 14.02
C ASP A 34 -5.67 -10.25 13.38
N ALA A 35 -5.52 -11.39 12.69
CA ALA A 35 -6.54 -12.09 11.90
C ALA A 35 -7.11 -11.24 10.76
N ILE A 36 -6.27 -10.47 10.08
CA ILE A 36 -6.63 -9.59 8.96
C ILE A 36 -5.93 -10.05 7.69
N ALA A 37 -6.72 -10.64 6.79
CA ALA A 37 -6.20 -11.18 5.54
C ALA A 37 -5.98 -10.07 4.49
N VAL A 38 -4.73 -9.88 4.08
CA VAL A 38 -4.35 -9.02 2.95
C VAL A 38 -3.46 -9.79 1.98
N ARG A 39 -3.25 -9.25 0.78
CA ARG A 39 -2.32 -9.84 -0.20
C ARG A 39 -1.09 -8.96 -0.35
N ALA A 40 0.10 -9.57 -0.34
CA ALA A 40 1.36 -8.90 -0.68
C ALA A 40 1.92 -9.43 -2.02
N GLY A 41 2.66 -8.59 -2.75
CA GLY A 41 3.40 -8.96 -3.96
C GLY A 41 3.02 -8.10 -5.16
N HIS A 42 3.10 -8.69 -6.36
CA HIS A 42 2.84 -7.96 -7.61
C HIS A 42 1.36 -7.91 -8.03
N HIS A 43 0.49 -8.67 -7.35
CA HIS A 43 -0.94 -8.80 -7.69
C HIS A 43 -1.20 -9.15 -9.17
N CYS A 44 -0.30 -9.93 -9.80
CA CYS A 44 -0.32 -10.24 -11.23
C CYS A 44 -0.19 -9.02 -12.16
N ALA A 45 0.24 -7.86 -11.64
CA ALA A 45 0.37 -6.59 -12.36
C ALA A 45 1.84 -6.12 -12.44
N GLN A 46 2.78 -7.05 -12.52
CA GLN A 46 4.22 -6.74 -12.52
C GLN A 46 4.64 -5.68 -13.57
N PRO A 47 4.17 -5.71 -14.84
CA PRO A 47 4.56 -4.69 -15.81
C PRO A 47 4.09 -3.27 -15.45
N LEU A 48 2.92 -3.15 -14.80
CA LEU A 48 2.42 -1.86 -14.31
C LEU A 48 3.27 -1.37 -13.14
N MET A 49 3.63 -2.27 -12.24
CA MET A 49 4.43 -1.96 -11.06
C MET A 49 5.86 -1.52 -11.44
N GLU A 50 6.45 -2.15 -12.44
CA GLU A 50 7.71 -1.72 -13.07
C GLU A 50 7.60 -0.30 -13.64
N ARG A 51 6.52 0.02 -14.37
CA ARG A 51 6.26 1.38 -14.89
C ARG A 51 6.07 2.42 -13.80
N LEU A 52 5.49 2.03 -12.66
CA LEU A 52 5.26 2.90 -11.51
C LEU A 52 6.48 2.96 -10.56
N GLY A 53 7.55 2.20 -10.83
CA GLY A 53 8.75 2.16 -10.00
C GLY A 53 8.52 1.53 -8.61
N VAL A 54 7.47 0.73 -8.44
CA VAL A 54 7.11 0.10 -7.17
C VAL A 54 7.41 -1.42 -7.24
N PRO A 55 8.32 -1.96 -6.42
CA PRO A 55 8.72 -3.37 -6.56
C PRO A 55 7.65 -4.34 -6.09
N ALA A 56 6.97 -4.06 -4.96
CA ALA A 56 5.90 -4.89 -4.42
C ALA A 56 4.96 -4.00 -3.58
N LEU A 57 3.70 -4.41 -3.43
CA LEU A 57 2.70 -3.69 -2.63
C LEU A 57 1.91 -4.65 -1.75
N THR A 58 1.32 -4.09 -0.69
CA THR A 58 0.27 -4.76 0.09
C THR A 58 -1.07 -4.23 -0.39
N ARG A 59 -2.06 -5.10 -0.56
CA ARG A 59 -3.39 -4.75 -1.04
C ARG A 59 -4.47 -5.31 -0.13
N ALA A 60 -5.37 -4.43 0.28
CA ALA A 60 -6.64 -4.80 0.88
C ALA A 60 -7.75 -4.58 -0.15
N SER A 61 -8.68 -5.52 -0.22
CA SER A 61 -9.78 -5.53 -1.19
C SER A 61 -11.08 -5.95 -0.50
N PRO A 62 -11.73 -5.02 0.23
CA PRO A 62 -13.06 -5.27 0.77
C PRO A 62 -14.10 -5.50 -0.33
N TYR A 63 -15.20 -6.14 0.03
CA TYR A 63 -16.31 -6.42 -0.86
C TYR A 63 -17.66 -6.26 -0.13
N LEU A 64 -18.76 -6.55 -0.83
CA LEU A 64 -20.14 -6.36 -0.34
C LEU A 64 -20.44 -7.00 1.02
N TYR A 65 -19.72 -8.06 1.40
CA TYR A 65 -19.93 -8.78 2.64
C TYR A 65 -19.11 -8.24 3.82
N ASN A 66 -18.20 -7.29 3.58
CA ASN A 66 -17.39 -6.72 4.64
C ASN A 66 -18.17 -5.65 5.41
N THR A 67 -17.91 -5.55 6.71
CA THR A 67 -18.57 -4.57 7.58
C THR A 67 -17.66 -3.39 7.91
N GLU A 68 -18.24 -2.29 8.37
CA GLU A 68 -17.47 -1.11 8.81
C GLU A 68 -16.54 -1.47 9.97
N GLU A 69 -16.98 -2.34 10.89
CA GLU A 69 -16.16 -2.80 12.00
C GLU A 69 -14.93 -3.59 11.56
N GLU A 70 -15.01 -4.34 10.46
CA GLU A 70 -13.85 -5.01 9.87
C GLU A 70 -12.85 -4.01 9.28
N ILE A 71 -13.35 -2.92 8.70
CA ILE A 71 -12.52 -1.81 8.20
C ILE A 71 -11.86 -1.09 9.37
N ASP A 72 -12.57 -0.83 10.47
CA ASP A 72 -12.00 -0.21 11.67
C ASP A 72 -10.88 -1.07 12.29
N ARG A 73 -11.08 -2.39 12.30
CA ARG A 73 -10.03 -3.35 12.73
C ARG A 73 -8.82 -3.29 11.82
N LEU A 74 -9.01 -3.23 10.50
CA LEU A 74 -7.92 -3.06 9.53
C LEU A 74 -7.16 -1.75 9.76
N VAL A 75 -7.87 -0.64 9.93
CA VAL A 75 -7.25 0.67 10.20
C VAL A 75 -6.43 0.62 11.49
N SER A 76 -7.00 0.07 12.57
CA SER A 76 -6.32 -0.07 13.86
C SER A 76 -5.04 -0.92 13.75
N ALA A 77 -5.08 -2.01 12.99
CA ALA A 77 -3.89 -2.85 12.77
C ALA A 77 -2.84 -2.15 11.90
N LEU A 78 -3.25 -1.41 10.87
CA LEU A 78 -2.35 -0.60 10.05
C LEU A 78 -1.64 0.49 10.86
N GLU A 79 -2.30 1.07 11.86
CA GLU A 79 -1.67 2.00 12.79
C GLU A 79 -0.57 1.32 13.61
N LYS A 80 -0.80 0.11 14.13
CA LYS A 80 0.24 -0.68 14.81
C LYS A 80 1.45 -0.92 13.89
N VAL A 81 1.20 -1.32 12.65
CA VAL A 81 2.25 -1.48 11.63
C VAL A 81 3.03 -0.18 11.44
N ARG A 82 2.32 0.95 11.32
CA ARG A 82 2.94 2.28 11.22
C ARG A 82 3.87 2.55 12.40
N HIS A 83 3.45 2.24 13.62
CA HIS A 83 4.26 2.46 14.83
C HIS A 83 5.48 1.55 14.90
N LEU A 84 5.37 0.29 14.46
CA LEU A 84 6.49 -0.65 14.43
C LEU A 84 7.58 -0.25 13.42
N PHE A 85 7.18 0.27 12.25
CA PHE A 85 8.12 0.65 11.19
C PHE A 85 8.42 2.16 11.13
N ALA A 86 7.86 2.96 12.04
CA ALA A 86 8.23 4.36 12.21
C ALA A 86 9.65 4.44 12.80
N THR A 87 10.65 4.45 11.92
CA THR A 87 12.02 4.80 12.33
C THR A 87 12.01 6.20 12.96
N PRO A 88 12.72 6.44 14.08
CA PRO A 88 12.87 7.78 14.63
C PRO A 88 13.46 8.70 13.56
N THR A 89 12.80 9.84 13.36
CA THR A 89 13.14 10.87 12.37
C THR A 89 14.65 11.17 12.37
N GLY A 90 15.34 10.76 11.30
CA GLY A 90 16.78 10.97 11.18
C GLY A 90 17.44 10.29 9.98
N ALA A 91 16.75 10.13 8.84
CA ALA A 91 17.40 9.76 7.59
C ALA A 91 16.61 10.33 6.40
N ALA A 92 17.18 11.37 5.78
CA ALA A 92 16.65 12.01 4.60
C ALA A 92 16.35 11.00 3.49
N PRO A 93 15.26 11.17 2.71
CA PRO A 93 15.01 10.34 1.54
C PRO A 93 16.19 10.50 0.57
N ARG A 94 16.77 9.39 0.10
CA ARG A 94 17.51 9.42 -1.17
C ARG A 94 16.47 9.66 -2.25
N THR A 95 16.27 10.92 -2.59
CA THR A 95 15.59 11.34 -3.81
C THR A 95 16.36 10.75 -4.98
N GLY A 96 15.79 9.71 -5.60
CA GLY A 96 16.06 9.43 -7.00
C GLY A 96 15.31 10.49 -7.82
N THR A 97 16.01 11.58 -8.14
CA THR A 97 15.66 12.53 -9.21
C THR A 97 15.47 11.73 -10.51
N GLU A 98 14.34 11.83 -11.21
CA GLU A 98 14.14 12.77 -12.32
C GLU A 98 12.65 12.95 -12.67
N ALA A 99 12.27 14.20 -12.94
CA ALA A 99 10.98 14.68 -13.43
C ALA A 99 10.86 14.54 -14.97
N PRO A 100 9.84 15.12 -15.65
CA PRO A 100 8.38 15.07 -15.44
C PRO A 100 7.72 14.17 -16.50
N VAL A 101 6.63 13.46 -16.18
CA VAL A 101 5.82 12.83 -17.25
C VAL A 101 4.96 13.91 -17.90
N GLY A 102 5.48 14.49 -18.98
CA GLY A 102 4.71 15.29 -19.93
C GLY A 102 3.62 14.44 -20.63
N PRO A 103 2.62 15.07 -21.26
CA PRO A 103 1.53 14.33 -21.86
C PRO A 103 1.98 13.77 -23.21
N GLY A 104 1.99 12.44 -23.35
CA GLY A 104 2.34 11.83 -24.63
C GLY A 104 2.14 10.33 -24.70
N ARG A 105 1.06 9.93 -25.39
CA ARG A 105 0.98 8.87 -26.43
C ARG A 105 1.49 7.47 -26.03
N LEU A 106 0.76 6.36 -26.16
CA LEU A 106 -0.39 5.94 -26.96
C LEU A 106 -1.22 4.96 -26.13
#